data_AF-A0A1M4INS1-F1
#
_entry.id   AF-A0A1M4INS1-F1
#
_cell.length_a   1.000
_cell.length_b   1.000
_cell.length_c   1.000
_cell.angle_alpha   90.00
_cell.angle_beta   90.00
_cell.angle_gamma   90.00
#
_symmetry.space_group_name_H-M   'P 1'
#
loop_
_entity.id
_entity.type
_entity.pdbx_description
1 polymer ?
#
loop_
_entity_poly.entity_id
_entity_poly.type
_entity_poly.pdbx_seq_one_letter_code
_entity_poly.pdbx_strand_id
1 'polypeptide(L)'
;MRLAKTPLWAATLLLLGGCTDKQPAAAPAAAQAAPAASASAAAAQSDPVAVEVPVPGRVLDDIYGHKVDGSASYTIDNNALASFWYGDRFDLGGKHYYTGFANAGPGKYGKPEEENPDPAVGVSISQATYVLDRADGKPTWTLFHAQRWVGDFGSNEKADTLDQKRKPQSTQTKDGHLLLALPTSSFGNGVTSAGFALFTFDPNKNELGGYEAWVYRGTVAAGEDNEASSDEEGVVPHVSSVGTLRFQPLPGEPMPAVQIALSGSAIAGPGRARMLDASDAVLYAYDQASGQYLTTTGA
;
A
#
# COMPACT_ATOMS: atom_id res chain seq x y z
N MET A 1 -35.08 25.58 -38.97
CA MET A 1 -35.36 26.97 -39.39
C MET A 1 -34.26 27.87 -38.84
N ARG A 2 -33.71 28.82 -39.63
CA ARG A 2 -32.73 29.88 -39.24
C ARG A 2 -31.36 29.33 -38.73
N LEU A 3 -30.17 29.66 -39.28
CA LEU A 3 -29.49 30.95 -39.51
C LEU A 3 -29.17 31.70 -38.20
N ALA A 4 -27.97 32.26 -37.92
CA ALA A 4 -26.61 32.21 -38.51
C ALA A 4 -25.62 32.83 -37.44
N LYS A 5 -24.29 33.04 -37.56
CA LYS A 5 -23.28 33.15 -38.65
C LYS A 5 -21.86 32.77 -38.11
N THR A 6 -20.83 32.76 -38.96
CA THR A 6 -19.40 33.01 -38.59
C THR A 6 -18.98 34.47 -38.88
N PRO A 7 -17.77 34.90 -38.48
CA PRO A 7 -16.73 35.12 -39.49
C PRO A 7 -15.27 34.80 -39.06
N LEU A 8 -14.36 34.79 -40.04
CA LEU A 8 -12.90 34.79 -39.88
C LEU A 8 -12.35 36.19 -39.61
N TRP A 9 -11.08 36.26 -39.16
CA TRP A 9 -9.97 37.08 -39.69
C TRP A 9 -8.67 36.56 -39.05
N ALA A 10 -7.44 36.82 -39.51
CA ALA A 10 -6.80 37.13 -40.80
C ALA A 10 -5.33 37.50 -40.44
N ALA A 11 -4.34 37.21 -41.29
CA ALA A 11 -2.92 37.28 -40.91
C ALA A 11 -2.18 38.54 -41.42
N THR A 12 -1.06 38.88 -40.76
CA THR A 12 -0.06 39.84 -41.28
C THR A 12 1.35 39.27 -41.12
N LEU A 13 2.05 39.11 -42.25
CA LEU A 13 3.49 38.89 -42.33
C LEU A 13 4.16 40.21 -42.73
N LEU A 14 5.37 40.47 -42.24
CA LEU A 14 6.23 41.57 -42.71
C LEU A 14 7.68 41.09 -42.80
N LEU A 15 8.30 41.37 -43.95
CA LEU A 15 9.68 41.01 -44.33
C LEU A 15 10.33 42.23 -44.99
N LEU A 16 11.61 42.47 -44.68
CA LEU A 16 12.64 43.28 -45.37
C LEU A 16 13.93 43.03 -44.52
N GLY A 17 15.06 42.54 -45.03
CA GLY A 17 16.01 43.21 -45.95
C GLY A 17 17.05 44.00 -45.13
N GLY A 18 18.37 43.99 -45.36
CA GLY A 18 19.27 43.32 -46.32
C GLY A 18 20.75 43.66 -45.98
N CYS A 19 21.74 43.07 -46.65
CA CYS A 19 23.20 43.21 -46.36
C CYS A 19 23.76 44.63 -46.73
N THR A 20 24.97 45.09 -46.36
CA THR A 20 26.33 44.47 -46.49
C THR A 20 27.44 45.26 -45.75
N ASP A 21 28.48 44.53 -45.31
CA ASP A 21 29.89 44.85 -44.92
C ASP A 21 30.42 46.29 -44.68
N LYS A 22 31.22 46.42 -43.59
CA LYS A 22 32.60 46.98 -43.66
C LYS A 22 33.48 46.65 -42.44
N GLN A 23 34.73 46.24 -42.66
CA GLN A 23 35.80 46.13 -41.65
C GLN A 23 37.19 46.29 -42.33
N PRO A 24 38.14 47.01 -41.69
CA PRO A 24 39.44 46.38 -41.39
C PRO A 24 40.11 46.83 -40.07
N ALA A 25 41.20 46.12 -39.75
CA ALA A 25 42.20 46.18 -38.67
C ALA A 25 42.74 47.58 -38.23
N ALA A 26 43.53 47.74 -37.15
CA ALA A 26 44.43 46.78 -36.48
C ALA A 26 44.70 47.02 -34.97
N ALA A 27 45.50 46.14 -34.38
CA ALA A 27 45.87 46.04 -32.94
C ALA A 27 47.15 46.86 -32.58
N PRO A 28 47.74 46.87 -31.34
CA PRO A 28 48.08 45.67 -30.53
C PRO A 28 47.96 45.73 -28.98
N ALA A 29 47.94 44.51 -28.40
CA ALA A 29 48.52 44.08 -27.11
C ALA A 29 48.15 44.75 -25.76
N ALA A 30 47.47 44.00 -24.88
CA ALA A 30 48.06 43.35 -23.69
C ALA A 30 46.99 42.66 -22.78
N ALA A 31 47.45 41.79 -21.88
CA ALA A 31 46.71 41.16 -20.75
C ALA A 31 45.46 40.31 -21.09
N GLN A 32 45.63 38.98 -21.06
CA GLN A 32 44.52 38.04 -20.92
C GLN A 32 44.07 37.95 -19.45
N ALA A 33 42.76 37.99 -19.21
CA ALA A 33 42.14 37.52 -17.97
C ALA A 33 41.03 36.54 -18.36
N ALA A 34 41.07 35.31 -17.83
CA ALA A 34 40.06 34.31 -18.13
C ALA A 34 38.77 34.60 -17.34
N PRO A 35 37.59 34.68 -17.97
CA PRO A 35 36.32 34.73 -17.26
C PRO A 35 36.14 33.46 -16.43
N ALA A 36 35.90 33.61 -15.13
CA ALA A 36 35.73 32.48 -14.22
C ALA A 36 34.49 31.66 -14.60
N ALA A 37 34.60 30.33 -14.57
CA ALA A 37 33.46 29.45 -14.69
C ALA A 37 32.53 29.69 -13.49
N SER A 38 31.30 30.17 -13.74
CA SER A 38 30.29 30.34 -12.71
C SER A 38 29.84 28.97 -12.19
N ALA A 39 30.48 28.50 -11.12
CA ALA A 39 30.09 27.29 -10.44
C ALA A 39 28.66 27.47 -9.88
N SER A 40 27.69 26.84 -10.54
CA SER A 40 26.34 26.74 -10.00
C SER A 40 26.43 25.98 -8.68
N ALA A 41 26.12 26.67 -7.58
CA ALA A 41 26.04 26.06 -6.27
C ALA A 41 24.81 25.15 -6.23
N ALA A 42 24.98 23.89 -6.68
CA ALA A 42 23.99 22.86 -6.49
C ALA A 42 23.71 22.74 -4.99
N ALA A 43 22.50 23.13 -4.57
CA ALA A 43 22.06 22.93 -3.21
C ALA A 43 22.11 21.43 -2.94
N ALA A 44 22.98 21.01 -2.02
CA ALA A 44 23.12 19.61 -1.67
C ALA A 44 21.77 19.11 -1.15
N GLN A 45 21.10 18.27 -1.94
CA GLN A 45 20.04 17.42 -1.44
C GLN A 45 20.72 16.53 -0.40
N SER A 46 20.50 16.83 0.88
CA SER A 46 20.98 15.99 1.96
C SER A 46 20.25 14.65 1.83
N ASP A 47 20.96 13.60 1.41
CA ASP A 47 20.45 12.24 1.45
C ASP A 47 19.83 12.01 2.83
N PRO A 48 18.56 11.56 2.92
CA PRO A 48 17.98 11.21 4.20
C PRO A 48 18.79 10.03 4.75
N VAL A 49 19.64 10.31 5.73
CA VAL A 49 20.33 9.30 6.53
C VAL A 49 19.28 8.25 6.90
N ALA A 50 19.52 7.00 6.53
CA ALA A 50 18.53 5.94 6.62
C ALA A 50 18.28 5.57 8.10
N VAL A 51 17.50 6.39 8.79
CA VAL A 51 17.17 6.21 10.21
C VAL A 51 16.49 4.86 10.36
N GLU A 52 17.09 4.01 11.18
CA GLU A 52 16.55 2.71 11.54
C GLU A 52 15.15 2.88 12.14
N VAL A 53 14.21 2.02 11.76
CA VAL A 53 12.83 2.09 12.24
C VAL A 53 12.69 1.41 13.60
N PRO A 54 11.70 1.79 14.42
CA PRO A 54 11.34 1.07 15.63
C PRO A 54 11.26 -0.45 15.40
N VAL A 55 12.10 -1.18 16.15
CA VAL A 55 12.20 -2.64 16.10
C VAL A 55 10.89 -3.31 16.56
N PRO A 56 10.60 -4.56 16.15
CA PRO A 56 9.35 -5.26 16.48
C PRO A 56 8.90 -5.19 17.95
N GLY A 57 9.81 -5.43 18.91
CA GLY A 57 9.47 -5.29 20.33
C GLY A 57 9.09 -3.87 20.75
N ARG A 58 9.72 -2.84 20.17
CA ARG A 58 9.36 -1.43 20.46
C ARG A 58 7.98 -1.07 19.90
N VAL A 59 7.61 -1.63 18.75
CA VAL A 59 6.26 -1.51 18.18
C VAL A 59 5.23 -2.13 19.12
N LEU A 60 5.47 -3.34 19.63
CA LEU A 60 4.57 -4.00 20.58
C LEU A 60 4.48 -3.24 21.92
N ASP A 61 5.61 -2.80 22.48
CA ASP A 61 5.67 -2.00 23.71
C ASP A 61 4.85 -0.69 23.58
N ASP A 62 4.91 0.01 22.44
CA ASP A 62 4.11 1.22 22.18
C ASP A 62 2.60 0.92 21.97
N ILE A 63 2.22 -0.29 21.55
CA ILE A 63 0.81 -0.70 21.37
C ILE A 63 0.17 -1.14 22.70
N TYR A 64 0.88 -1.96 23.48
CA TYR A 64 0.32 -2.67 24.64
C TYR A 64 0.82 -2.15 26.00
N GLY A 65 1.89 -1.33 26.03
CA GLY A 65 2.37 -0.66 27.24
C GLY A 65 3.18 -1.53 28.22
N HIS A 66 3.42 -2.80 27.88
CA HIS A 66 4.40 -3.63 28.59
C HIS A 66 5.82 -3.16 28.24
N LYS A 67 6.79 -3.39 29.13
CA LYS A 67 8.22 -3.26 28.81
C LYS A 67 8.80 -4.66 28.67
N VAL A 68 9.00 -5.11 27.44
CA VAL A 68 9.46 -6.47 27.15
C VAL A 68 10.94 -6.45 26.75
N ASP A 69 11.57 -7.61 26.62
CA ASP A 69 12.99 -7.79 26.30
C ASP A 69 13.38 -7.42 24.85
N GLY A 70 12.45 -6.86 24.08
CA GLY A 70 12.60 -6.56 22.65
C GLY A 70 12.08 -7.67 21.71
N SER A 71 11.55 -8.77 22.25
CA SER A 71 10.96 -9.87 21.46
C SER A 71 9.89 -9.40 20.48
N ALA A 72 9.84 -10.05 19.31
CA ALA A 72 8.85 -9.79 18.27
C ALA A 72 7.46 -10.41 18.56
N SER A 73 7.29 -11.06 19.70
CA SER A 73 6.01 -11.57 20.21
C SER A 73 6.04 -11.75 21.73
N TYR A 74 4.90 -11.59 22.39
CA TYR A 74 4.71 -11.89 23.82
C TYR A 74 3.24 -12.02 24.20
N THR A 75 2.97 -12.64 25.35
CA THR A 75 1.62 -12.80 25.90
C THR A 75 1.13 -11.48 26.51
N ILE A 76 0.00 -10.97 26.04
CA ILE A 76 -0.70 -9.78 26.57
C ILE A 76 -1.80 -10.19 27.56
N ASP A 77 -2.56 -9.19 28.05
CA ASP A 77 -3.81 -9.40 28.80
C ASP A 77 -4.69 -10.50 28.17
N ASN A 78 -5.39 -11.28 29.00
CA ASN A 78 -6.27 -12.39 28.58
C ASN A 78 -5.55 -13.58 27.90
N ASN A 79 -4.25 -13.75 28.16
CA ASN A 79 -3.39 -14.84 27.65
C ASN A 79 -3.25 -14.89 26.12
N ALA A 80 -3.70 -13.87 25.38
CA ALA A 80 -3.51 -13.80 23.93
C ALA A 80 -2.02 -13.60 23.60
N LEU A 81 -1.52 -14.29 22.57
CA LEU A 81 -0.19 -14.03 22.03
C LEU A 81 -0.27 -12.84 21.06
N ALA A 82 0.34 -11.72 21.43
CA ALA A 82 0.59 -10.62 20.50
C ALA A 82 1.90 -10.89 19.74
N SER A 83 1.90 -10.64 18.42
CA SER A 83 3.08 -10.82 17.55
C SER A 83 3.17 -9.70 16.53
N PHE A 84 4.37 -9.18 16.29
CA PHE A 84 4.64 -8.29 15.17
C PHE A 84 4.38 -9.01 13.84
N TRP A 85 3.68 -8.34 12.92
CA TRP A 85 3.26 -8.91 11.65
C TRP A 85 3.97 -8.25 10.47
N TYR A 86 3.92 -6.93 10.37
CA TYR A 86 4.47 -6.19 9.23
C TYR A 86 4.99 -4.79 9.61
N GLY A 87 5.90 -4.25 8.80
CA GLY A 87 6.41 -2.88 8.95
C GLY A 87 6.52 -2.18 7.60
N ASP A 88 5.83 -1.06 7.42
CA ASP A 88 5.83 -0.26 6.19
C ASP A 88 6.46 1.13 6.38
N ARG A 89 7.16 1.64 5.35
CA ARG A 89 7.61 3.04 5.27
C ARG A 89 6.95 3.72 4.07
N PHE A 90 6.23 4.81 4.30
CA PHE A 90 5.51 5.54 3.25
C PHE A 90 5.59 7.05 3.45
N ASP A 91 5.45 7.78 2.35
CA ASP A 91 5.38 9.23 2.34
C ASP A 91 3.93 9.69 2.12
N LEU A 92 3.44 10.61 2.95
CA LEU A 92 2.10 11.19 2.82
C LEU A 92 2.09 12.65 3.26
N GLY A 93 1.47 13.54 2.47
CA GLY A 93 1.34 14.96 2.81
C GLY A 93 2.66 15.71 3.05
N GLY A 94 3.77 15.23 2.48
CA GLY A 94 5.11 15.79 2.70
C GLY A 94 5.80 15.35 4.01
N LYS A 95 5.26 14.34 4.70
CA LYS A 95 5.86 13.69 5.88
C LYS A 95 6.24 12.25 5.55
N HIS A 96 7.32 11.78 6.17
CA HIS A 96 7.71 10.37 6.14
C HIS A 96 7.11 9.64 7.36
N TYR A 97 6.48 8.51 7.13
CA TYR A 97 5.85 7.67 8.14
C TYR A 97 6.47 6.28 8.18
N TYR A 98 6.39 5.65 9.34
CA TYR A 98 6.59 4.22 9.53
C TYR A 98 5.41 3.66 10.32
N THR A 99 4.83 2.55 9.90
CA THR A 99 3.83 1.82 10.68
C THR A 99 4.31 0.40 10.93
N GLY A 100 4.43 0.04 12.21
CA GLY A 100 4.55 -1.35 12.62
C GLY A 100 3.16 -1.89 12.95
N PHE A 101 2.72 -2.90 12.20
CA PHE A 101 1.51 -3.68 12.45
C PHE A 101 1.85 -4.92 13.27
N ALA A 102 0.97 -5.24 14.22
CA ALA A 102 0.99 -6.48 14.98
C ALA A 102 -0.38 -7.16 14.93
N ASN A 103 -0.44 -8.43 15.29
CA ASN A 103 -1.68 -9.15 15.50
C ASN A 103 -1.74 -9.75 16.91
N ALA A 104 -2.95 -9.96 17.42
CA ALA A 104 -3.19 -10.73 18.64
C ALA A 104 -4.41 -11.63 18.48
N GLY A 105 -4.25 -12.92 18.79
CA GLY A 105 -5.32 -13.90 18.74
C GLY A 105 -6.40 -13.71 19.81
N PRO A 106 -7.49 -14.49 19.77
CA PRO A 106 -8.53 -14.44 20.79
C PRO A 106 -7.98 -14.77 22.19
N GLY A 107 -8.56 -14.14 23.21
CA GLY A 107 -8.17 -14.37 24.61
C GLY A 107 -8.51 -15.80 25.05
N LYS A 108 -7.51 -16.58 25.48
CA LYS A 108 -7.68 -17.97 25.89
C LYS A 108 -7.92 -18.08 27.40
N TYR A 109 -9.16 -18.40 27.76
CA TYR A 109 -9.59 -18.60 29.14
C TYR A 109 -9.82 -20.09 29.42
N GLY A 110 -8.93 -20.72 30.20
CA GLY A 110 -9.01 -22.14 30.53
C GLY A 110 -7.71 -22.86 30.21
N LYS A 111 -7.80 -24.08 29.66
CA LYS A 111 -6.65 -24.82 29.11
C LYS A 111 -6.59 -24.64 27.60
N PRO A 112 -5.64 -23.88 27.03
CA PRO A 112 -5.56 -23.67 25.59
C PRO A 112 -5.19 -24.94 24.80
N GLU A 113 -4.66 -25.97 25.46
CA GLU A 113 -4.23 -27.24 24.84
C GLU A 113 -5.40 -28.20 24.53
N GLU A 114 -6.60 -27.95 25.07
CA GLU A 114 -7.78 -28.82 24.92
C GLU A 114 -8.84 -28.24 23.95
N GLU A 115 -8.57 -27.08 23.34
CA GLU A 115 -9.51 -26.35 22.48
C GLU A 115 -9.03 -26.32 21.02
N ASN A 116 -9.87 -26.77 20.08
CA ASN A 116 -9.59 -26.62 18.65
C ASN A 116 -9.85 -25.15 18.24
N PRO A 117 -9.02 -24.55 17.36
CA PRO A 117 -9.25 -23.20 16.89
C PRO A 117 -10.54 -23.12 16.07
N ASP A 118 -11.34 -22.06 16.29
CA ASP A 118 -12.53 -21.82 15.46
C ASP A 118 -12.08 -21.37 14.04
N PRO A 119 -12.47 -22.11 12.97
CA PRO A 119 -12.05 -21.77 11.61
C PRO A 119 -12.62 -20.44 11.11
N ALA A 120 -13.72 -19.95 11.67
CA ALA A 120 -14.34 -18.68 11.31
C ALA A 120 -13.76 -17.48 12.10
N VAL A 121 -12.99 -17.72 13.16
CA VAL A 121 -12.35 -16.67 13.97
C VAL A 121 -10.96 -16.38 13.43
N GLY A 122 -10.68 -15.10 13.16
CA GLY A 122 -9.35 -14.60 12.80
C GLY A 122 -8.55 -14.14 14.02
N VAL A 123 -7.81 -13.04 13.85
CA VAL A 123 -7.08 -12.34 14.91
C VAL A 123 -7.31 -10.84 14.79
N SER A 124 -7.18 -10.13 15.91
CA SER A 124 -7.21 -8.66 15.92
C SER A 124 -5.91 -8.09 15.34
N ILE A 125 -6.02 -7.03 14.54
CA ILE A 125 -4.88 -6.22 14.08
C ILE A 125 -4.68 -5.05 15.04
N SER A 126 -3.43 -4.73 15.33
CA SER A 126 -3.01 -3.55 16.09
C SER A 126 -1.86 -2.85 15.36
N GLN A 127 -1.57 -1.59 15.70
CA GLN A 127 -0.46 -0.85 15.09
C GLN A 127 0.11 0.24 15.99
N ALA A 128 1.41 0.53 15.80
CA ALA A 128 2.04 1.78 16.18
C ALA A 128 2.58 2.49 14.93
N THR A 129 2.14 3.73 14.74
CA THR A 129 2.56 4.61 13.65
C THR A 129 3.46 5.70 14.20
N TYR A 130 4.54 5.98 13.46
CA TYR A 130 5.57 6.94 13.78
C TYR A 130 5.74 7.92 12.63
N VAL A 131 6.10 9.16 12.94
CA VAL A 131 6.50 10.19 11.97
C VAL A 131 8.00 10.48 12.12
N LEU A 132 8.70 10.67 11.01
CA LEU A 132 10.11 11.08 11.04
C LEU A 132 10.19 12.60 11.23
N ASP A 133 10.75 13.02 12.37
CA ASP A 133 10.93 14.43 12.73
C ASP A 133 12.40 14.68 13.17
N ARG A 134 12.72 15.85 13.72
CA ARG A 134 14.05 16.20 14.25
C ARG A 134 14.03 16.47 15.75
N ALA A 135 14.19 15.43 16.56
CA ALA A 135 14.50 15.56 17.99
C ALA A 135 15.95 16.02 18.16
N ASP A 136 16.20 17.09 18.92
CA ASP A 136 17.53 17.69 19.15
C ASP A 136 18.37 17.90 17.86
N GLY A 137 17.69 18.25 16.77
CA GLY A 137 18.28 18.44 15.44
C GLY A 137 18.59 17.15 14.66
N LYS A 138 18.39 15.97 15.26
CA LYS A 138 18.67 14.65 14.66
C LYS A 138 17.40 13.99 14.10
N PRO A 139 17.40 13.50 12.85
CA PRO A 139 16.32 12.69 12.30
C PRO A 139 15.96 11.52 13.23
N THR A 140 14.72 11.50 13.73
CA THR A 140 14.23 10.61 14.80
C THR A 140 12.78 10.22 14.54
N TRP A 141 12.44 8.94 14.73
CA TRP A 141 11.06 8.46 14.68
C TRP A 141 10.32 8.78 15.99
N THR A 142 9.29 9.60 15.91
CA THR A 142 8.43 9.96 17.05
C THR A 142 7.08 9.25 16.91
N LEU A 143 6.58 8.64 17.99
CA LEU A 143 5.28 7.97 18.00
C LEU A 143 4.16 8.98 17.70
N PHE A 144 3.44 8.74 16.61
CA PHE A 144 2.35 9.60 16.14
C PHE A 144 1.01 9.13 16.73
N HIS A 145 0.74 7.83 16.69
CA HIS A 145 -0.43 7.17 17.29
C HIS A 145 -0.18 5.67 17.47
N ALA A 146 -0.83 5.05 18.45
CA ALA A 146 -0.84 3.60 18.66
C ALA A 146 -2.27 3.13 18.98
N GLN A 147 -2.63 1.94 18.48
CA GLN A 147 -4.01 1.48 18.36
C GLN A 147 -4.08 -0.04 18.57
N ARG A 148 -4.81 -0.50 19.60
CA ARG A 148 -4.95 -1.92 19.95
C ARG A 148 -5.93 -2.71 19.06
N TRP A 149 -6.77 -2.05 18.27
CA TRP A 149 -7.67 -2.68 17.30
C TRP A 149 -7.83 -1.80 16.04
N VAL A 150 -7.47 -2.36 14.88
CA VAL A 150 -7.57 -1.78 13.53
C VAL A 150 -8.66 -2.49 12.71
N GLY A 151 -9.16 -3.62 13.21
CA GLY A 151 -10.03 -4.59 12.54
C GLY A 151 -9.55 -6.02 12.78
N ASP A 152 -10.35 -7.00 12.37
CA ASP A 152 -10.08 -8.43 12.56
C ASP A 152 -9.86 -9.13 11.20
N PHE A 153 -8.85 -10.00 11.10
CA PHE A 153 -8.46 -10.64 9.84
C PHE A 153 -7.93 -12.07 9.98
N GLY A 154 -7.79 -12.76 8.85
CA GLY A 154 -7.34 -14.15 8.80
C GLY A 154 -8.44 -15.14 9.24
N SER A 155 -8.02 -16.32 9.70
CA SER A 155 -8.91 -17.44 10.05
C SER A 155 -8.19 -18.45 10.93
N ASN A 156 -8.90 -19.43 11.51
CA ASN A 156 -8.32 -20.49 12.33
C ASN A 156 -7.45 -19.93 13.49
N GLU A 157 -7.93 -18.84 14.09
CA GLU A 157 -7.27 -18.04 15.14
C GLU A 157 -5.89 -17.48 14.75
N LYS A 158 -5.64 -17.28 13.45
CA LYS A 158 -4.35 -16.83 12.90
C LYS A 158 -4.51 -15.69 11.90
N ALA A 159 -3.51 -14.81 11.88
CA ALA A 159 -3.26 -13.84 10.82
C ALA A 159 -3.10 -14.53 9.45
N ASP A 160 -3.51 -13.86 8.38
CA ASP A 160 -3.03 -14.22 7.05
C ASP A 160 -1.50 -14.07 6.99
N THR A 161 -0.82 -14.98 6.28
CA THR A 161 0.63 -14.91 6.10
C THR A 161 0.97 -13.86 5.03
N LEU A 162 2.06 -13.10 5.22
CA LEU A 162 2.53 -12.16 4.21
C LEU A 162 3.13 -12.91 3.00
N ASP A 163 2.65 -12.59 1.79
CA ASP A 163 3.26 -13.10 0.56
C ASP A 163 4.48 -12.26 0.20
N GLN A 164 5.66 -12.79 0.53
CA GLN A 164 6.96 -12.18 0.28
C GLN A 164 7.37 -12.13 -1.21
N LYS A 165 6.63 -12.79 -2.11
CA LYS A 165 6.90 -12.79 -3.56
C LYS A 165 6.31 -11.56 -4.25
N ARG A 166 5.12 -11.12 -3.81
CA ARG A 166 4.46 -9.90 -4.28
C ARG A 166 4.93 -8.70 -3.47
N LYS A 167 4.72 -7.49 -4.00
CA LYS A 167 5.08 -6.23 -3.32
C LYS A 167 3.84 -5.55 -2.74
N PRO A 168 3.95 -4.90 -1.58
CA PRO A 168 3.00 -3.88 -1.15
C PRO A 168 2.75 -2.84 -2.24
N GLN A 169 1.50 -2.39 -2.33
CA GLN A 169 1.08 -1.33 -3.24
C GLN A 169 0.26 -0.32 -2.46
N SER A 170 0.46 0.98 -2.69
CA SER A 170 -0.33 2.02 -2.05
C SER A 170 -0.68 3.14 -3.01
N THR A 171 -1.67 3.95 -2.62
CA THR A 171 -2.07 5.17 -3.34
C THR A 171 -2.63 6.19 -2.36
N GLN A 172 -2.59 7.47 -2.72
CA GLN A 172 -3.31 8.50 -1.97
C GLN A 172 -4.76 8.55 -2.44
N THR A 173 -5.71 8.56 -1.52
CA THR A 173 -7.13 8.74 -1.79
C THR A 173 -7.44 10.22 -2.06
N LYS A 174 -8.63 10.51 -2.59
CA LYS A 174 -9.00 11.88 -3.02
C LYS A 174 -9.19 12.86 -1.85
N ASP A 175 -9.52 12.34 -0.67
CA ASP A 175 -9.58 13.04 0.62
C ASP A 175 -8.22 13.15 1.33
N GLY A 176 -7.17 12.53 0.78
CA GLY A 176 -5.78 12.71 1.20
C GLY A 176 -5.21 11.63 2.12
N HIS A 177 -6.01 10.64 2.50
CA HIS A 177 -5.60 9.44 3.22
C HIS A 177 -4.69 8.54 2.37
N LEU A 178 -3.97 7.59 2.98
CA LEU A 178 -3.35 6.49 2.23
C LEU A 178 -4.34 5.32 2.13
N LEU A 179 -4.38 4.65 0.98
CA LEU A 179 -4.85 3.27 0.85
C LEU A 179 -3.64 2.38 0.60
N LEU A 180 -3.41 1.42 1.50
CA LEU A 180 -2.33 0.43 1.45
C LEU A 180 -2.92 -0.95 1.18
N ALA A 181 -2.27 -1.72 0.31
CA ALA A 181 -2.60 -3.09 -0.03
C ALA A 181 -1.40 -4.00 0.24
N LEU A 182 -1.53 -4.90 1.22
CA LEU A 182 -0.49 -5.83 1.65
C LEU A 182 -0.75 -7.22 1.05
N PRO A 183 0.18 -7.78 0.25
CA PRO A 183 0.03 -9.13 -0.29
C PRO A 183 -0.05 -10.16 0.83
N THR A 184 -1.12 -10.94 0.83
CA THR A 184 -1.36 -12.02 1.78
C THR A 184 -1.53 -13.36 1.09
N SER A 185 -1.34 -14.43 1.85
CA SER A 185 -1.67 -15.81 1.49
C SER A 185 -2.23 -16.54 2.71
N SER A 186 -3.25 -17.34 2.49
CA SER A 186 -3.80 -18.30 3.46
C SER A 186 -3.87 -19.69 2.82
N PHE A 187 -4.00 -20.73 3.64
CA PHE A 187 -4.12 -22.11 3.18
C PHE A 187 -5.26 -22.81 3.92
N GLY A 188 -6.14 -23.47 3.16
CA GLY A 188 -7.27 -24.22 3.68
C GLY A 188 -7.79 -25.23 2.67
N ASN A 189 -8.24 -26.40 3.14
CA ASN A 189 -8.85 -27.44 2.30
C ASN A 189 -8.02 -27.90 1.08
N GLY A 190 -6.69 -27.77 1.14
CA GLY A 190 -5.79 -28.12 0.03
C GLY A 190 -5.63 -27.05 -1.05
N VAL A 191 -6.11 -25.83 -0.80
CA VAL A 191 -5.95 -24.64 -1.65
C VAL A 191 -5.14 -23.57 -0.92
N THR A 192 -4.18 -22.96 -1.61
CA THR A 192 -3.53 -21.72 -1.19
C THR A 192 -4.25 -20.55 -1.84
N SER A 193 -4.95 -19.74 -1.06
CA SER A 193 -5.61 -18.53 -1.57
C SER A 193 -4.68 -17.33 -1.42
N ALA A 194 -4.40 -16.64 -2.52
CA ALA A 194 -3.68 -15.38 -2.53
C ALA A 194 -4.66 -14.22 -2.34
N GLY A 195 -4.27 -13.20 -1.58
CA GLY A 195 -5.08 -12.00 -1.36
C GLY A 195 -4.26 -10.72 -1.28
N PHE A 196 -4.94 -9.58 -1.12
CA PHE A 196 -4.37 -8.34 -0.62
C PHE A 196 -5.22 -7.83 0.55
N ALA A 197 -4.64 -7.78 1.75
CA ALA A 197 -5.25 -7.13 2.90
C ALA A 197 -5.18 -5.60 2.72
N LEU A 198 -6.33 -4.93 2.75
CA LEU A 198 -6.45 -3.49 2.47
C LEU A 198 -6.57 -2.68 3.76
N PHE A 199 -5.93 -1.51 3.80
CA PHE A 199 -5.89 -0.63 4.98
C PHE A 199 -5.95 0.84 4.57
N THR A 200 -6.70 1.66 5.30
CA THR A 200 -6.67 3.13 5.14
C THR A 200 -5.93 3.80 6.30
N PHE A 201 -5.02 4.74 6.00
CA PHE A 201 -4.35 5.59 6.99
C PHE A 201 -4.83 7.05 6.89
N ASP A 202 -5.39 7.57 7.98
CA ASP A 202 -5.72 8.99 8.11
C ASP A 202 -4.58 9.77 8.81
N PRO A 203 -3.88 10.70 8.14
CA PRO A 203 -2.86 11.54 8.77
C PRO A 203 -3.44 12.66 9.67
N ASN A 204 -4.75 12.90 9.65
CA ASN A 204 -5.41 14.04 10.28
C ASN A 204 -5.79 13.78 11.76
N LYS A 205 -4.81 13.34 12.55
CA LYS A 205 -4.96 13.06 13.99
C LYS A 205 -5.75 14.14 14.72
N ASN A 206 -6.88 13.73 15.30
CA ASN A 206 -7.65 14.54 16.23
C ASN A 206 -7.38 14.09 17.67
N GLU A 207 -7.51 15.04 18.62
CA GLU A 207 -7.26 14.79 20.06
C GLU A 207 -8.57 14.70 20.87
N LEU A 208 -9.72 14.56 20.21
CA LEU A 208 -11.04 14.50 20.85
C LEU A 208 -11.41 13.09 21.35
N GLY A 209 -10.53 12.11 21.14
CA GLY A 209 -10.76 10.70 21.45
C GLY A 209 -11.45 9.96 20.29
N GLY A 210 -11.27 8.64 20.23
CA GLY A 210 -11.84 7.81 19.15
C GLY A 210 -11.22 8.02 17.77
N TYR A 211 -10.06 8.69 17.68
CA TYR A 211 -9.26 8.73 16.45
C TYR A 211 -8.64 7.36 16.18
N GLU A 212 -8.92 6.82 15.00
CA GLU A 212 -8.32 5.60 14.45
C GLU A 212 -7.34 6.03 13.34
N ALA A 213 -6.03 5.92 13.58
CA ALA A 213 -5.07 6.29 12.53
C ALA A 213 -5.11 5.31 11.36
N TRP A 214 -5.41 4.03 11.63
CA TRP A 214 -5.54 2.98 10.63
C TRP A 214 -6.85 2.22 10.79
N VAL A 215 -7.45 1.82 9.67
CA VAL A 215 -8.62 0.92 9.65
C VAL A 215 -8.45 -0.12 8.54
N TYR A 216 -8.72 -1.39 8.86
CA TYR A 216 -8.71 -2.52 7.93
C TYR A 216 -10.00 -2.54 7.09
N ARG A 217 -9.81 -2.76 5.78
CA ARG A 217 -10.84 -2.65 4.72
C ARG A 217 -11.06 -3.98 3.99
N GLY A 218 -10.61 -5.09 4.56
CA GLY A 218 -10.85 -6.44 4.06
C GLY A 218 -9.69 -6.97 3.21
N THR A 219 -9.61 -8.30 3.11
CA THR A 219 -8.73 -8.98 2.15
C THR A 219 -9.50 -9.21 0.85
N VAL A 220 -9.03 -8.62 -0.26
CA VAL A 220 -9.54 -8.92 -1.60
C VAL A 220 -8.81 -10.12 -2.19
N ALA A 221 -9.53 -11.01 -2.87
CA ALA A 221 -8.94 -12.22 -3.45
C ALA A 221 -8.07 -11.89 -4.66
N ALA A 222 -6.94 -12.59 -4.80
CA ALA A 222 -5.87 -12.28 -5.75
C ALA A 222 -5.30 -13.53 -6.45
N GLY A 223 -6.13 -14.56 -6.60
CA GLY A 223 -5.77 -15.86 -7.20
C GLY A 223 -5.74 -16.99 -6.18
N GLU A 224 -5.68 -18.21 -6.69
CA GLU A 224 -5.69 -19.46 -5.92
C GLU A 224 -4.80 -20.50 -6.60
N ASP A 225 -4.23 -21.39 -5.79
CA ASP A 225 -3.43 -22.55 -6.22
C ASP A 225 -3.92 -23.81 -5.49
N ASN A 226 -4.27 -24.86 -6.25
CA ASN A 226 -4.81 -26.11 -5.70
C ASN A 226 -3.83 -27.31 -5.73
N GLU A 227 -2.51 -27.11 -5.89
CA GLU A 227 -1.50 -28.18 -5.96
C GLU A 227 -1.70 -29.27 -4.87
N ALA A 228 -2.02 -28.87 -3.64
CA ALA A 228 -2.24 -29.76 -2.50
C ALA A 228 -3.60 -30.49 -2.47
N SER A 229 -4.47 -30.30 -3.48
CA SER A 229 -5.76 -30.99 -3.63
C SER A 229 -6.06 -31.50 -5.06
N SER A 230 -5.19 -31.22 -6.02
CA SER A 230 -5.24 -31.81 -7.37
C SER A 230 -4.73 -33.25 -7.43
N ASP A 231 -5.24 -34.03 -8.38
CA ASP A 231 -4.84 -35.43 -8.63
C ASP A 231 -4.16 -35.64 -10.00
N GLU A 232 -3.30 -36.67 -10.11
CA GLU A 232 -2.57 -36.99 -11.35
C GLU A 232 -3.51 -37.56 -12.43
N GLU A 233 -4.64 -38.16 -12.03
CA GLU A 233 -5.68 -38.67 -12.90
C GLU A 233 -6.51 -37.57 -13.60
N GLY A 234 -6.43 -36.32 -13.13
CA GLY A 234 -7.07 -35.14 -13.73
C GLY A 234 -8.56 -34.96 -13.38
N VAL A 235 -9.08 -35.62 -12.35
CA VAL A 235 -10.47 -35.46 -11.86
C VAL A 235 -10.64 -34.08 -11.21
N VAL A 236 -9.70 -33.70 -10.34
CA VAL A 236 -9.43 -32.35 -9.86
C VAL A 236 -8.14 -31.88 -10.55
N PRO A 237 -8.22 -31.24 -11.73
CA PRO A 237 -7.02 -30.79 -12.43
C PRO A 237 -6.31 -29.70 -11.63
N HIS A 238 -4.97 -29.72 -11.67
CA HIS A 238 -4.17 -28.64 -11.11
C HIS A 238 -4.45 -27.32 -11.83
N VAL A 239 -4.73 -26.28 -11.06
CA VAL A 239 -4.88 -24.90 -11.49
C VAL A 239 -4.17 -23.96 -10.52
N SER A 240 -3.55 -22.93 -11.08
CA SER A 240 -2.80 -21.93 -10.35
C SER A 240 -3.03 -20.57 -11.00
N SER A 241 -3.42 -19.59 -10.20
CA SER A 241 -3.73 -18.24 -10.65
C SER A 241 -3.13 -17.18 -9.75
N VAL A 242 -2.70 -16.06 -10.35
CA VAL A 242 -2.10 -14.93 -9.62
C VAL A 242 -2.60 -13.60 -10.16
N GLY A 243 -3.01 -12.73 -9.24
CA GLY A 243 -3.59 -11.42 -9.48
C GLY A 243 -2.60 -10.28 -9.30
N THR A 244 -2.56 -9.37 -10.28
CA THR A 244 -1.88 -8.08 -10.16
C THR A 244 -2.89 -6.98 -9.80
N LEU A 245 -2.64 -6.27 -8.69
CA LEU A 245 -3.53 -5.21 -8.22
C LEU A 245 -3.28 -3.87 -8.94
N ARG A 246 -4.36 -3.14 -9.23
CA ARG A 246 -4.35 -1.75 -9.72
C ARG A 246 -5.45 -0.94 -9.02
N PHE A 247 -5.09 0.22 -8.48
CA PHE A 247 -6.08 1.20 -8.02
C PHE A 247 -6.69 1.95 -9.22
N GLN A 248 -8.01 2.10 -9.24
CA GLN A 248 -8.76 2.81 -10.27
C GLN A 248 -9.57 3.96 -9.64
N PRO A 249 -9.26 5.25 -9.90
CA PRO A 249 -10.06 6.35 -9.39
C PRO A 249 -11.49 6.32 -9.93
N LEU A 250 -12.49 6.31 -9.04
CA LEU A 250 -13.90 6.39 -9.39
C LEU A 250 -14.40 7.85 -9.42
N PRO A 251 -15.15 8.28 -10.45
CA PRO A 251 -15.77 9.60 -10.46
C PRO A 251 -16.78 9.78 -9.32
N GLY A 252 -16.64 10.85 -8.54
CA GLY A 252 -17.49 11.13 -7.37
C GLY A 252 -16.85 10.69 -6.05
N GLU A 253 -16.51 9.41 -5.94
CA GLU A 253 -16.02 8.76 -4.72
C GLU A 253 -14.71 9.35 -4.14
N PRO A 254 -14.48 9.22 -2.82
CA PRO A 254 -13.19 9.51 -2.20
C PRO A 254 -12.17 8.36 -2.38
N MET A 255 -12.67 7.13 -2.35
CA MET A 255 -11.91 5.88 -2.42
C MET A 255 -11.82 5.37 -3.86
N PRO A 256 -10.65 4.91 -4.34
CA PRO A 256 -10.53 4.24 -5.62
C PRO A 256 -11.11 2.81 -5.54
N ALA A 257 -11.56 2.28 -6.68
CA ALA A 257 -11.77 0.85 -6.82
C ALA A 257 -10.42 0.11 -6.87
N VAL A 258 -10.45 -1.18 -6.54
CA VAL A 258 -9.31 -2.09 -6.60
C VAL A 258 -9.59 -3.13 -7.68
N GLN A 259 -8.87 -3.07 -8.79
CA GLN A 259 -8.92 -4.08 -9.84
C GLN A 259 -7.82 -5.12 -9.61
N ILE A 260 -8.21 -6.39 -9.66
CA ILE A 260 -7.32 -7.55 -9.66
C ILE A 260 -7.32 -8.15 -11.07
N ALA A 261 -6.24 -7.92 -11.82
CA ALA A 261 -6.05 -8.59 -13.11
C ALA A 261 -5.45 -9.98 -12.86
N LEU A 262 -6.27 -11.03 -12.98
CA LEU A 262 -5.85 -12.42 -12.81
C LEU A 262 -5.08 -12.93 -14.05
N SER A 263 -4.26 -13.95 -13.83
CA SER A 263 -3.49 -14.66 -14.85
C SER A 263 -3.22 -16.09 -14.39
N GLY A 264 -2.99 -17.02 -15.33
CA GLY A 264 -2.83 -18.44 -15.04
C GLY A 264 -4.05 -19.26 -15.46
N SER A 265 -4.49 -20.19 -14.63
CA SER A 265 -5.61 -21.11 -14.90
C SER A 265 -6.63 -21.16 -13.76
N ALA A 266 -7.85 -21.60 -14.08
CA ALA A 266 -8.91 -21.85 -13.11
C ALA A 266 -9.82 -23.01 -13.54
N ILE A 267 -10.59 -23.56 -12.59
CA ILE A 267 -11.58 -24.60 -12.87
C ILE A 267 -12.68 -24.06 -13.77
N ALA A 268 -12.97 -24.79 -14.86
CA ALA A 268 -14.05 -24.54 -15.81
C ALA A 268 -15.22 -25.53 -15.67
N GLY A 269 -15.08 -26.52 -14.79
CA GLY A 269 -16.06 -27.57 -14.51
C GLY A 269 -15.37 -28.85 -14.02
N PRO A 270 -16.12 -29.92 -13.72
CA PRO A 270 -15.56 -31.21 -13.30
C PRO A 270 -14.54 -31.73 -14.33
N GLY A 271 -13.34 -32.13 -13.88
CA GLY A 271 -12.27 -32.61 -14.76
C GLY A 271 -11.76 -31.59 -15.79
N ARG A 272 -12.02 -30.29 -15.63
CA ARG A 272 -11.71 -29.26 -16.65
C ARG A 272 -11.13 -27.98 -16.06
N ALA A 273 -9.93 -27.64 -16.49
CA ALA A 273 -9.35 -26.30 -16.35
C ALA A 273 -9.61 -25.43 -17.60
N ARG A 274 -9.45 -24.12 -17.46
CA ARG A 274 -9.27 -23.14 -18.54
C ARG A 274 -8.13 -22.19 -18.21
N MET A 275 -7.59 -21.53 -19.22
CA MET A 275 -6.75 -20.33 -18.99
C MET A 275 -7.64 -19.15 -18.58
N LEU A 276 -7.05 -18.22 -17.84
CA LEU A 276 -7.65 -16.93 -17.51
C LEU A 276 -7.25 -15.87 -18.54
N ASP A 277 -8.16 -14.94 -18.85
CA ASP A 277 -7.89 -13.80 -19.75
C ASP A 277 -8.36 -12.46 -19.15
N ALA A 278 -8.31 -11.38 -19.94
CA ALA A 278 -8.64 -10.03 -19.48
C ALA A 278 -10.10 -9.86 -19.00
N SER A 279 -11.02 -10.77 -19.37
CA SER A 279 -12.39 -10.82 -18.87
C SER A 279 -12.51 -11.37 -17.45
N ASP A 280 -11.48 -12.05 -16.94
CA ASP A 280 -11.41 -12.55 -15.55
C ASP A 280 -10.88 -11.51 -14.55
N ALA A 281 -10.73 -10.25 -14.97
CA ALA A 281 -10.29 -9.17 -14.08
C ALA A 281 -11.41 -8.78 -13.09
N VAL A 282 -11.23 -9.10 -11.82
CA VAL A 282 -12.20 -8.80 -10.74
C VAL A 282 -12.05 -7.34 -10.32
N LEU A 283 -13.19 -6.66 -10.13
CA LEU A 283 -13.23 -5.29 -9.60
C LEU A 283 -13.88 -5.29 -8.21
N TYR A 284 -13.21 -4.64 -7.25
CA TYR A 284 -13.69 -4.41 -5.90
C TYR A 284 -13.92 -2.91 -5.69
N ALA A 285 -15.04 -2.54 -5.08
CA ALA A 285 -15.32 -1.17 -4.68
C ALA A 285 -15.47 -1.07 -3.16
N TYR A 286 -15.19 0.11 -2.62
CA TYR A 286 -15.39 0.40 -1.20
C TYR A 286 -16.89 0.56 -0.92
N ASP A 287 -17.44 -0.31 -0.07
CA ASP A 287 -18.80 -0.19 0.43
C ASP A 287 -18.82 0.63 1.73
N GLN A 288 -19.61 1.70 1.72
CA GLN A 288 -19.78 2.60 2.87
C GLN A 288 -20.55 1.95 4.03
N ALA A 289 -21.38 0.92 3.77
CA ALA A 289 -22.23 0.31 4.79
C ALA A 289 -21.47 -0.70 5.68
N SER A 290 -20.60 -1.51 5.09
CA SER A 290 -19.68 -2.42 5.81
C SER A 290 -18.33 -1.78 6.14
N GLY A 291 -17.94 -0.73 5.43
CA GLY A 291 -16.61 -0.12 5.55
C GLY A 291 -15.49 -0.98 4.97
N GLN A 292 -15.82 -1.92 4.06
CA GLN A 292 -14.93 -2.92 3.46
C GLN A 292 -14.90 -2.81 1.92
N TYR A 293 -13.93 -3.44 1.27
CA TYR A 293 -13.94 -3.64 -0.18
C TYR A 293 -14.71 -4.91 -0.57
N LEU A 294 -15.75 -4.75 -1.38
CA LEU A 294 -16.61 -5.83 -1.88
C LEU A 294 -16.52 -5.93 -3.40
N THR A 295 -16.70 -7.13 -3.95
CA THR A 295 -16.75 -7.35 -5.42
C THR A 295 -17.93 -6.59 -6.02
N THR A 296 -17.71 -5.82 -7.09
CA THR A 296 -18.80 -5.18 -7.84
C THR A 296 -19.49 -6.21 -8.74
N THR A 297 -20.71 -6.61 -8.38
CA THR A 297 -21.50 -7.61 -9.13
C THR A 297 -22.08 -7.05 -10.44
N GLY A 298 -21.22 -6.89 -11.45
CA GLY A 298 -21.60 -6.56 -12.82
C GLY A 298 -21.87 -5.08 -13.10
N ALA A 299 -21.41 -4.63 -14.27
CA ALA A 299 -21.84 -3.43 -14.97
C ALA A 299 -22.35 -3.83 -16.35
#